data_AF-A0A1S3RZ46-F1
#
_entry.id   AF-A0A1S3RZ46-F1
#
_cell.length_a   1.000
_cell.length_b   1.000
_cell.length_c   1.000
_cell.angle_alpha   90.00
_cell.angle_beta   90.00
_cell.angle_gamma   90.00
#
_symmetry.space_group_name_H-M   'P 1'
#
loop_
_entity.id
_entity.type
_entity.pdbx_description
1 polymer ?
#
loop_
_entity_poly.entity_id
_entity_poly.type
_entity_poly.pdbx_seq_one_letter_code
_entity_poly.pdbx_strand_id
1 'polypeptide(L)'
;MTSRGLCLSIVCGRPTVNLPGFGRILGGKPAPAGSFPWQVLLRANGRGGGIVIGDRWIMTAAHVLDQYPWRFLRVYVGHNKVETLTQSPPLEVASVHIHSDYNNVDNVNYDHDIALIHLKHPITFNAHIMPLCLPAKDAKYPTWRNGLISGFGLKESDMSTNNLMYVPLPVVNQTICRNSIDIVRKEKNLSLTDNMFCAGNFEGGKDSCMGDSGGAYVLKEGDYFWAAGIVSWGINCGEPGKYGVYTRVANYVDWIKKTIEEEEQKTICGRPMVSIEIHQRILGGEVAPKGTFPWQMLLSVEGGRSGGMVIGDRWILTAAHGLVHQHNNQVIKKSEVMAYVGDNNVENLLQSPPLEVASLHPHPGYNNTDGLSFNHDIALIKLQHPLTFSSSIMRVCLPEKGAEYSTGRVGWVSGFGLKDDDEIPSNLRYVRIPLVDQVKCRSSIDEARKKKREAPDLTDGMFCAGLPEGGKDTCAGDGGGPYVLKYGGVFWAAGIASWGIDCGEPGQYGVYTRVANYVDWIKKTMEEN
;
A
#
# COMPACT_ATOMS: atom_id res chain seq x y z
N MET A 1 29.12 16.84 15.34
CA MET A 1 28.33 15.65 14.95
C MET A 1 27.25 16.11 13.99
N THR A 2 27.43 15.86 12.70
CA THR A 2 26.55 16.34 11.62
C THR A 2 25.31 15.46 11.51
N SER A 3 24.14 16.03 11.78
CA SER A 3 22.83 15.46 11.50
C SER A 3 22.71 15.14 10.00
N ARG A 4 22.70 13.85 9.64
CA ARG A 4 22.38 13.40 8.28
C ARG A 4 20.87 13.30 8.18
N GLY A 5 20.25 14.12 7.32
CA GLY A 5 18.84 13.97 6.97
C GLY A 5 18.56 12.57 6.43
N LEU A 6 17.47 11.94 6.89
CA LEU A 6 17.03 10.63 6.40
C LEU A 6 16.41 10.76 5.00
N CYS A 7 16.73 9.82 4.11
CA CYS A 7 16.11 9.70 2.78
C CYS A 7 15.57 8.28 2.55
N LEU A 8 14.57 8.16 1.67
CA LEU A 8 14.01 6.92 1.13
C LEU A 8 14.91 6.27 0.05
N SER A 9 15.83 7.03 -0.54
CA SER A 9 16.85 6.56 -1.50
C SER A 9 18.26 6.79 -0.95
N ILE A 10 19.21 5.92 -1.28
CA ILE A 10 20.62 6.02 -0.85
C ILE A 10 21.27 7.33 -1.36
N VAL A 11 20.76 7.90 -2.46
CA VAL A 11 21.23 9.17 -3.04
C VAL A 11 20.04 10.10 -3.32
N CYS A 12 20.06 11.29 -2.71
CA CYS A 12 19.06 12.34 -2.90
C CYS A 12 19.72 13.72 -2.95
N GLY A 13 19.00 14.71 -3.50
CA GLY A 13 19.34 16.12 -3.42
C GLY A 13 20.71 16.47 -4.02
N ARG A 14 21.26 15.64 -4.90
CA ARG A 14 22.62 15.79 -5.46
C ARG A 14 22.53 15.87 -6.98
N PRO A 15 22.04 16.99 -7.54
CA PRO A 15 21.89 17.12 -8.98
C PRO A 15 23.27 17.00 -9.64
N THR A 16 23.33 16.32 -10.78
CA THR A 16 24.56 16.16 -11.57
C THR A 16 25.02 17.47 -12.19
N VAL A 17 24.07 18.40 -12.39
CA VAL A 17 24.30 19.76 -12.86
C VAL A 17 24.42 20.68 -11.65
N ASN A 18 25.52 21.44 -11.58
CA ASN A 18 25.69 22.46 -10.56
C ASN A 18 24.54 23.47 -10.63
N LEU A 19 23.82 23.61 -9.52
CA LEU A 19 22.76 24.58 -9.42
C LEU A 19 23.33 26.00 -9.56
N PRO A 20 22.72 26.88 -10.39
CA PRO A 20 23.25 28.21 -10.64
C PRO A 20 23.36 29.02 -9.33
N GLY A 21 24.47 29.74 -9.16
CA GLY A 21 24.76 30.50 -7.93
C GLY A 21 23.79 31.65 -7.63
N PHE A 22 23.85 32.16 -6.40
CA PHE A 22 23.04 33.25 -5.82
C PHE A 22 23.34 34.66 -6.38
N GLY A 23 23.53 34.80 -7.70
CA GLY A 23 23.77 36.10 -8.33
C GLY A 23 22.57 37.05 -8.22
N ARG A 24 22.79 38.36 -8.43
CA ARG A 24 21.74 39.39 -8.47
C ARG A 24 20.84 39.14 -9.69
N ILE A 25 19.71 38.48 -9.49
CA ILE A 25 18.74 38.09 -10.53
C ILE A 25 17.43 38.84 -10.28
N LEU A 26 16.87 39.56 -11.26
CA LEU A 26 15.53 40.18 -11.18
C LEU A 26 14.52 39.34 -11.98
N GLY A 27 13.33 39.03 -11.43
CA GLY A 27 12.24 38.37 -12.19
C GLY A 27 12.40 36.88 -12.55
N GLY A 28 13.28 36.15 -11.85
CA GLY A 28 13.59 34.72 -12.07
C GLY A 28 14.40 34.45 -13.34
N LYS A 29 15.01 33.26 -13.46
CA LYS A 29 15.75 32.82 -14.67
C LYS A 29 15.29 31.43 -15.13
N PRO A 30 15.39 31.11 -16.44
CA PRO A 30 15.19 29.74 -16.91
C PRO A 30 16.18 28.78 -16.23
N ALA A 31 15.67 27.68 -15.71
CA ALA A 31 16.46 26.63 -15.08
C ALA A 31 17.16 25.77 -16.16
N PRO A 32 18.49 25.55 -16.03
CA PRO A 32 19.18 24.58 -16.87
C PRO A 32 18.54 23.18 -16.77
N ALA A 33 18.59 22.42 -17.86
CA ALA A 33 18.09 21.04 -17.84
C ALA A 33 18.85 20.23 -16.78
N GLY A 34 18.12 19.43 -15.98
CA GLY A 34 18.69 18.60 -14.92
C GLY A 34 19.14 19.33 -13.65
N SER A 35 18.98 20.66 -13.55
CA SER A 35 19.38 21.40 -12.34
C SER A 35 18.43 21.20 -11.16
N PHE A 36 17.15 20.96 -11.42
CA PHE A 36 16.12 20.62 -10.42
C PHE A 36 15.47 19.27 -10.75
N PRO A 37 16.20 18.15 -10.61
CA PRO A 37 15.74 16.83 -11.05
C PRO A 37 14.60 16.26 -10.18
N TRP A 38 14.27 16.90 -9.06
CA TRP A 38 13.11 16.58 -8.24
C TRP A 38 11.84 17.33 -8.65
N GLN A 39 11.92 18.28 -9.58
CA GLN A 39 10.78 19.08 -9.98
C GLN A 39 9.73 18.23 -10.70
N VAL A 40 8.48 18.34 -10.26
CA VAL A 40 7.32 17.72 -10.90
C VAL A 40 6.40 18.82 -11.43
N LEU A 41 5.78 18.56 -12.59
CA LEU A 41 4.63 19.29 -13.08
C LEU A 41 3.38 18.47 -12.78
N LEU A 42 2.47 19.03 -11.99
CA LEU A 42 1.12 18.52 -11.78
C LEU A 42 0.15 19.27 -12.68
N ARG A 43 -0.74 18.53 -13.35
CA ARG A 43 -1.90 19.09 -14.05
C ARG A 43 -3.17 18.52 -13.42
N ALA A 44 -3.79 19.37 -12.60
CA ALA A 44 -5.07 19.14 -11.94
C ALA A 44 -6.08 20.18 -12.49
N ASN A 45 -6.65 21.03 -11.62
CA ASN A 45 -7.44 22.21 -12.02
C ASN A 45 -6.53 23.41 -12.39
N GLY A 46 -5.51 23.16 -13.21
CA GLY A 46 -4.44 24.12 -13.50
C GLY A 46 -3.05 23.48 -13.41
N ARG A 47 -2.01 24.33 -13.48
CA ARG A 47 -0.62 23.90 -13.20
C ARG A 47 -0.40 23.88 -11.69
N GLY A 48 0.34 22.89 -11.22
CA GLY A 48 0.92 22.85 -9.89
C GLY A 48 2.33 22.27 -9.94
N GLY A 49 3.09 22.50 -8.90
CA GLY A 49 4.38 21.89 -8.64
C GLY A 49 4.26 20.63 -7.77
N GLY A 50 5.30 19.81 -7.81
CA GLY A 50 5.50 18.71 -6.87
C GLY A 50 6.99 18.38 -6.78
N ILE A 51 7.30 17.44 -5.90
CA ILE A 51 8.65 17.12 -5.48
C ILE A 51 8.83 15.60 -5.47
N VAL A 52 9.72 15.07 -6.31
CA VAL A 52 10.12 13.67 -6.19
C VAL A 52 10.83 13.47 -4.84
N ILE A 53 10.30 12.59 -3.99
CA ILE A 53 10.90 12.25 -2.68
C ILE A 53 11.26 10.75 -2.56
N GLY A 54 10.80 9.94 -3.50
CA GLY A 54 11.11 8.52 -3.64
C GLY A 54 10.85 8.04 -5.07
N ASP A 55 11.09 6.77 -5.35
CA ASP A 55 10.87 6.20 -6.69
C ASP A 55 9.37 6.07 -7.01
N ARG A 56 8.52 5.98 -5.99
CA ARG A 56 7.05 5.93 -6.12
C ARG A 56 6.32 7.10 -5.47
N TRP A 57 7.03 8.12 -4.99
CA TRP A 57 6.46 9.11 -4.09
C TRP A 57 6.76 10.54 -4.53
N ILE A 58 5.68 11.31 -4.69
CA ILE A 58 5.72 12.75 -4.96
C ILE A 58 5.09 13.49 -3.78
N MET A 59 5.76 14.53 -3.29
CA MET A 59 5.24 15.46 -2.28
C MET A 59 4.76 16.76 -2.96
N THR A 60 3.64 17.32 -2.51
CA THR A 60 3.06 18.57 -3.04
C THR A 60 2.24 19.27 -1.94
N ALA A 61 1.59 20.38 -2.28
CA ALA A 61 0.67 21.09 -1.40
C ALA A 61 -0.73 20.42 -1.45
N ALA A 62 -1.43 20.41 -0.32
CA ALA A 62 -2.77 19.82 -0.23
C ALA A 62 -3.78 20.56 -1.10
N HIS A 63 -3.74 21.90 -1.13
CA HIS A 63 -4.67 22.72 -1.92
C HIS A 63 -4.57 22.48 -3.42
N VAL A 64 -3.46 21.91 -3.91
CA VAL A 64 -3.31 21.52 -5.31
C VAL A 64 -4.21 20.32 -5.66
N LEU A 65 -4.59 19.52 -4.65
CA LEU A 65 -5.31 18.25 -4.81
C LEU A 65 -6.71 18.22 -4.17
N ASP A 66 -6.95 18.97 -3.09
CA ASP A 66 -8.14 18.89 -2.22
C ASP A 66 -9.49 18.98 -2.96
N GLN A 67 -9.58 19.82 -3.99
CA GLN A 67 -10.82 20.04 -4.74
C GLN A 67 -10.84 19.32 -6.10
N TYR A 68 -9.91 18.41 -6.35
CA TYR A 68 -9.74 17.77 -7.66
C TYR A 68 -9.73 16.24 -7.57
N PRO A 69 -10.63 15.53 -8.29
CA PRO A 69 -10.60 14.08 -8.29
C PRO A 69 -9.28 13.57 -8.84
N TRP A 70 -8.50 12.89 -8.01
CA TRP A 70 -7.14 12.45 -8.34
C TRP A 70 -7.07 11.55 -9.57
N ARG A 71 -8.16 10.86 -9.95
CA ARG A 71 -8.23 10.04 -11.17
C ARG A 71 -7.97 10.83 -12.45
N PHE A 72 -8.14 12.15 -12.42
CA PHE A 72 -7.84 13.04 -13.55
C PHE A 72 -6.48 13.74 -13.42
N LEU A 73 -5.76 13.53 -12.30
CA LEU A 73 -4.45 14.13 -12.05
C LEU A 73 -3.44 13.58 -13.06
N ARG A 74 -2.71 14.49 -13.71
CA ARG A 74 -1.59 14.12 -14.58
C ARG A 74 -0.28 14.58 -13.97
N VAL A 75 0.65 13.63 -13.81
CA VAL A 75 1.95 13.83 -13.16
C VAL A 75 3.06 13.69 -14.20
N TYR A 76 3.93 14.70 -14.32
CA TYR A 76 5.05 14.71 -15.28
C TYR A 76 6.37 15.07 -14.60
N VAL A 77 7.46 14.40 -15.00
CA VAL A 77 8.82 14.57 -14.46
C VAL A 77 9.87 14.51 -15.56
N GLY A 78 11.10 14.97 -15.26
CA GLY A 78 12.28 14.65 -16.08
C GLY A 78 12.61 15.62 -17.20
N HIS A 79 11.96 16.78 -17.29
CA HIS A 79 12.29 17.79 -18.28
C HIS A 79 12.01 19.21 -17.75
N ASN A 80 12.73 20.21 -18.26
CA ASN A 80 12.59 21.62 -17.88
C ASN A 80 11.66 22.41 -18.82
N LYS A 81 10.91 21.73 -19.69
CA LYS A 81 9.95 22.35 -20.61
C LYS A 81 8.60 21.67 -20.52
N VAL A 82 7.55 22.45 -20.30
CA VAL A 82 6.17 21.96 -20.14
C VAL A 82 5.71 21.22 -21.39
N GLU A 83 5.97 21.78 -22.57
CA GLU A 83 5.58 21.17 -23.85
C GLU A 83 6.15 19.76 -24.01
N THR A 84 7.46 19.60 -23.80
CA THR A 84 8.14 18.30 -23.87
C THR A 84 7.65 17.33 -22.80
N LEU A 85 7.42 17.79 -21.56
CA LEU A 85 6.84 16.96 -20.50
C LEU A 85 5.49 16.38 -20.93
N THR A 86 4.63 17.21 -21.52
CA THR A 86 3.26 16.82 -21.88
C THR A 86 3.14 15.98 -23.15
N GLN A 87 4.23 15.80 -23.90
CA GLN A 87 4.29 14.88 -25.03
C GLN A 87 4.45 13.42 -24.58
N SER A 88 4.98 13.19 -23.37
CA SER A 88 5.10 11.85 -22.77
C SER A 88 3.80 11.47 -22.04
N PRO A 89 3.46 10.16 -21.95
CA PRO A 89 2.36 9.72 -21.10
C PRO A 89 2.58 10.18 -19.64
N PRO A 90 1.53 10.66 -18.94
CA PRO A 90 1.65 11.00 -17.53
C PRO A 90 1.92 9.73 -16.70
N LEU A 91 2.59 9.90 -15.55
CA LEU A 91 2.76 8.81 -14.60
C LEU A 91 1.40 8.41 -14.00
N GLU A 92 1.17 7.11 -13.87
CA GLU A 92 -0.05 6.57 -13.27
C GLU A 92 -0.05 6.75 -11.75
N VAL A 93 -1.11 7.37 -11.22
CA VAL A 93 -1.33 7.58 -9.79
C VAL A 93 -2.11 6.39 -9.22
N ALA A 94 -1.63 5.83 -8.11
CA ALA A 94 -2.29 4.75 -7.37
C ALA A 94 -3.19 5.29 -6.24
N SER A 95 -2.68 6.26 -5.47
CA SER A 95 -3.42 6.88 -4.36
C SER A 95 -2.89 8.29 -4.07
N VAL A 96 -3.72 9.10 -3.41
CA VAL A 96 -3.39 10.46 -2.93
C VAL A 96 -3.71 10.55 -1.45
N HIS A 97 -2.80 11.16 -0.69
CA HIS A 97 -2.88 11.31 0.76
C HIS A 97 -2.74 12.77 1.14
N ILE A 98 -3.87 13.39 1.48
CA ILE A 98 -3.91 14.76 2.03
C ILE A 98 -3.78 14.66 3.55
N HIS A 99 -3.01 15.56 4.16
CA HIS A 99 -2.88 15.60 5.61
C HIS A 99 -4.25 15.76 6.28
N SER A 100 -4.58 14.93 7.28
CA SER A 100 -5.92 14.87 7.89
C SER A 100 -6.40 16.18 8.48
N ASP A 101 -5.45 16.97 8.98
CA ASP A 101 -5.72 18.25 9.65
C ASP A 101 -5.78 19.44 8.69
N TYR A 102 -5.53 19.21 7.39
CA TYR A 102 -5.70 20.24 6.37
C TYR A 102 -7.19 20.53 6.17
N ASN A 103 -7.59 21.78 6.36
CA ASN A 103 -8.96 22.22 6.19
C ASN A 103 -9.00 23.67 5.68
N ASN A 104 -9.33 23.84 4.40
CA ASN A 104 -9.33 25.14 3.72
C ASN A 104 -10.68 25.46 3.05
N VAL A 105 -11.79 25.16 3.72
CA VAL A 105 -13.16 25.35 3.19
C VAL A 105 -13.40 26.79 2.68
N ASP A 106 -12.87 27.79 3.39
CA ASP A 106 -13.09 29.21 3.09
C ASP A 106 -11.93 29.86 2.29
N ASN A 107 -10.94 29.09 1.83
CA ASN A 107 -9.73 29.58 1.16
C ASN A 107 -8.86 30.54 1.99
N VAL A 108 -8.95 30.48 3.32
CA VAL A 108 -8.20 31.35 4.26
C VAL A 108 -7.25 30.60 5.20
N ASN A 109 -7.35 29.27 5.27
CA ASN A 109 -6.55 28.46 6.17
C ASN A 109 -5.70 27.45 5.39
N TYR A 110 -4.42 27.76 5.28
CA TYR A 110 -3.43 26.91 4.61
C TYR A 110 -2.60 26.10 5.61
N ASP A 111 -3.00 26.02 6.88
CA ASP A 111 -2.30 25.18 7.86
C ASP A 111 -2.40 23.71 7.43
N HIS A 112 -1.31 22.96 7.62
CA HIS A 112 -1.19 21.58 7.14
C HIS A 112 -1.30 21.41 5.62
N ASP A 113 -0.98 22.43 4.83
CA ASP A 113 -1.00 22.37 3.36
C ASP A 113 0.13 21.50 2.78
N ILE A 114 -0.03 20.18 2.90
CA ILE A 114 0.87 19.14 2.40
C ILE A 114 0.06 17.90 1.99
N ALA A 115 0.49 17.29 0.88
CA ALA A 115 -0.03 16.02 0.40
C ALA A 115 1.05 15.14 -0.22
N LEU A 116 0.79 13.84 -0.26
CA LEU A 116 1.60 12.84 -0.95
C LEU A 116 0.80 12.17 -2.08
N ILE A 117 1.47 11.92 -3.19
CA ILE A 117 0.96 11.16 -4.32
C ILE A 117 1.79 9.87 -4.41
N HIS A 118 1.12 8.73 -4.34
CA HIS A 118 1.72 7.41 -4.52
C HIS A 118 1.52 6.96 -5.97
N LEU A 119 2.62 6.61 -6.64
CA LEU A 119 2.64 6.19 -8.03
C LEU A 119 2.49 4.68 -8.16
N LYS A 120 1.71 4.26 -9.16
CA LYS A 120 1.46 2.85 -9.44
C LYS A 120 2.72 2.10 -9.88
N HIS A 121 3.62 2.78 -10.57
CA HIS A 121 4.89 2.24 -11.07
C HIS A 121 6.07 3.09 -10.57
N PRO A 122 7.24 2.47 -10.30
CA PRO A 122 8.41 3.19 -9.82
C PRO A 122 9.05 3.98 -10.97
N ILE A 123 9.50 5.19 -10.68
CA ILE A 123 10.24 6.04 -11.60
C ILE A 123 11.70 5.58 -11.63
N THR A 124 12.29 5.52 -12.82
CA THR A 124 13.73 5.28 -12.98
C THR A 124 14.51 6.58 -12.81
N PHE A 125 15.33 6.66 -11.77
CA PHE A 125 16.19 7.83 -11.54
C PHE A 125 17.30 7.96 -12.58
N ASN A 126 17.60 9.19 -12.96
CA ASN A 126 18.66 9.57 -13.89
C ASN A 126 19.09 11.03 -13.65
N ALA A 127 19.92 11.60 -14.53
CA ALA A 127 20.41 12.97 -14.39
C ALA A 127 19.31 14.05 -14.34
N HIS A 128 18.11 13.77 -14.86
CA HIS A 128 16.96 14.67 -14.90
C HIS A 128 15.85 14.29 -13.92
N ILE A 129 15.93 13.13 -13.27
CA ILE A 129 14.95 12.65 -12.30
C ILE A 129 15.67 12.09 -11.08
N MET A 130 15.58 12.78 -9.94
CA MET A 130 16.23 12.37 -8.69
C MET A 130 15.41 12.87 -7.50
N PRO A 131 15.32 12.09 -6.41
CA PRO A 131 14.59 12.52 -5.24
C PRO A 131 15.31 13.66 -4.51
N LEU A 132 14.55 14.58 -3.92
CA LEU A 132 15.03 15.59 -2.98
C LEU A 132 15.11 15.00 -1.57
N CYS A 133 16.14 15.35 -0.80
CA CYS A 133 16.26 14.86 0.57
C CYS A 133 15.19 15.47 1.47
N LEU A 134 14.62 14.67 2.38
CA LEU A 134 13.77 15.20 3.45
C LEU A 134 14.63 15.86 4.54
N PRO A 135 14.13 16.91 5.21
CA PRO A 135 14.81 17.53 6.33
C PRO A 135 14.93 16.60 7.54
N ALA A 136 15.89 16.88 8.41
CA ALA A 136 15.81 16.39 9.78
C ALA A 136 14.67 17.10 10.53
N LYS A 137 14.07 16.44 11.53
CA LYS A 137 12.97 17.01 12.33
C LYS A 137 13.36 18.31 13.04
N ASP A 138 14.63 18.44 13.41
CA ASP A 138 15.24 19.61 14.05
C ASP A 138 15.97 20.54 13.04
N ALA A 139 15.67 20.40 11.74
CA ALA A 139 16.31 21.21 10.71
C ALA A 139 16.14 22.70 10.98
N LYS A 140 17.25 23.44 10.89
CA LYS A 140 17.27 24.89 11.12
C LYS A 140 16.93 25.65 9.84
N TYR A 141 16.26 26.77 10.02
CA TYR A 141 15.88 27.70 8.96
C TYR A 141 16.53 29.06 9.26
N PRO A 142 17.84 29.23 8.97
CA PRO A 142 18.55 30.44 9.36
C PRO A 142 17.98 31.65 8.61
N THR A 143 17.60 32.69 9.35
CA THR A 143 17.13 33.95 8.78
C THR A 143 18.16 34.49 7.78
N TRP A 144 17.68 34.99 6.65
CA TRP A 144 18.45 35.55 5.54
C TRP A 144 19.32 34.54 4.78
N ARG A 145 19.27 33.24 5.12
CA ARG A 145 19.86 32.20 4.26
C ARG A 145 19.05 32.12 2.97
N ASN A 146 19.72 32.26 1.84
CA ASN A 146 19.09 32.06 0.55
C ASN A 146 18.82 30.57 0.29
N GLY A 147 17.56 30.27 -0.02
CA GLY A 147 17.15 29.04 -0.67
C GLY A 147 16.85 29.27 -2.14
N LEU A 148 16.60 28.19 -2.87
CA LEU A 148 16.20 28.22 -4.27
C LEU A 148 14.77 27.70 -4.39
N ILE A 149 14.00 28.32 -5.27
CA ILE A 149 12.66 27.90 -5.63
C ILE A 149 12.65 27.70 -7.13
N SER A 150 11.99 26.63 -7.57
CA SER A 150 11.74 26.37 -8.98
C SER A 150 10.27 26.05 -9.23
N GLY A 151 9.77 26.40 -10.42
CA GLY A 151 8.38 26.12 -10.78
C GLY A 151 8.03 26.47 -12.23
N PHE A 152 6.89 25.92 -12.67
CA PHE A 152 6.33 26.09 -14.01
C PHE A 152 5.15 27.08 -14.04
N GLY A 153 5.04 27.90 -12.99
CA GLY A 153 4.02 28.92 -12.83
C GLY A 153 4.02 29.96 -13.95
N LEU A 154 2.89 30.64 -14.07
CA LEU A 154 2.64 31.65 -15.08
C LEU A 154 3.06 33.03 -14.53
N LYS A 155 3.68 33.86 -15.38
CA LYS A 155 3.86 35.28 -15.06
C LYS A 155 2.53 36.00 -15.32
N GLU A 156 2.15 36.95 -14.46
CA GLU A 156 0.89 37.71 -14.58
C GLU A 156 0.70 38.40 -15.94
N SER A 157 1.78 38.68 -16.68
CA SER A 157 1.74 39.33 -18.00
C SER A 157 2.06 38.41 -19.19
N ASP A 158 2.37 37.13 -18.97
CA ASP A 158 2.91 36.27 -20.03
C ASP A 158 2.42 34.82 -19.88
N MET A 159 1.33 34.49 -20.58
CA MET A 159 0.72 33.15 -20.63
C MET A 159 1.60 32.10 -21.35
N SER A 160 2.80 32.46 -21.81
CA SER A 160 3.64 31.65 -22.72
C SER A 160 4.83 30.93 -22.06
N THR A 161 5.04 31.05 -20.74
CA THR A 161 6.22 30.42 -20.10
C THR A 161 6.13 28.90 -20.13
N ASN A 162 6.83 28.31 -21.09
CA ASN A 162 6.97 26.85 -21.25
C ASN A 162 8.25 26.31 -20.59
N ASN A 163 9.10 27.15 -20.01
CA ASN A 163 10.35 26.73 -19.35
C ASN A 163 10.19 26.71 -17.82
N LEU A 164 10.87 25.78 -17.15
CA LEU A 164 11.07 25.79 -15.71
C LEU A 164 11.84 27.05 -15.33
N MET A 165 11.32 27.82 -14.38
CA MET A 165 11.98 29.01 -13.87
C MET A 165 12.52 28.73 -12.47
N TYR A 166 13.54 29.48 -12.06
CA TYR A 166 14.03 29.45 -10.68
C TYR A 166 14.43 30.83 -10.16
N VAL A 167 14.41 30.98 -8.84
CA VAL A 167 14.79 32.23 -8.15
C VAL A 167 15.41 31.96 -6.77
N PRO A 168 16.48 32.68 -6.38
CA PRO A 168 16.96 32.67 -5.01
C PRO A 168 16.17 33.65 -4.13
N LEU A 169 15.64 33.16 -3.02
CA LEU A 169 14.93 33.97 -2.01
C LEU A 169 15.47 33.68 -0.60
N PRO A 170 15.67 34.71 0.25
CA PRO A 170 16.10 34.50 1.62
C PRO A 170 14.94 34.04 2.50
N VAL A 171 15.25 33.18 3.49
CA VAL A 171 14.33 32.88 4.59
C VAL A 171 14.09 34.15 5.41
N VAL A 172 12.84 34.47 5.68
CA VAL A 172 12.45 35.66 6.44
C VAL A 172 12.27 35.29 7.91
N ASN A 173 12.58 36.23 8.80
CA ASN A 173 12.36 36.04 10.23
C ASN A 173 10.86 35.83 10.51
N GLN A 174 10.52 34.85 11.36
CA GLN A 174 9.12 34.50 11.62
C GLN A 174 8.30 35.69 12.17
N THR A 175 8.87 36.55 12.99
CA THR A 175 8.17 37.74 13.52
C THR A 175 7.92 38.78 12.42
N ILE A 176 8.88 38.99 11.53
CA ILE A 176 8.72 39.89 10.37
C ILE A 176 7.65 39.34 9.41
N CYS A 177 7.68 38.03 9.16
CA CYS A 177 6.69 37.31 8.36
C CYS A 177 5.27 37.47 8.95
N ARG A 178 5.08 37.19 10.25
CA ARG A 178 3.79 37.38 10.94
C ARG A 178 3.29 38.81 10.84
N ASN A 179 4.15 39.79 11.11
CA ASN A 179 3.78 41.21 11.03
C ASN A 179 3.33 41.63 9.62
N SER A 180 3.99 41.12 8.56
CA SER A 180 3.60 41.37 7.18
C SER A 180 2.22 40.79 6.87
N ILE A 181 1.92 39.58 7.35
CA ILE A 181 0.62 38.95 7.17
C ILE A 181 -0.48 39.61 8.02
N ASP A 182 -0.19 40.03 9.25
CA ASP A 182 -1.16 40.67 10.15
C ASP A 182 -1.69 42.01 9.60
N ILE A 183 -0.88 42.71 8.80
CA ILE A 183 -1.32 43.92 8.06
C ILE A 183 -2.46 43.55 7.09
N VAL A 184 -2.33 42.43 6.38
CA VAL A 184 -3.31 41.97 5.37
C VAL A 184 -4.44 41.16 5.99
N ARG A 185 -4.23 40.54 7.16
CA ARG A 185 -5.21 39.75 7.91
C ARG A 185 -6.48 40.54 8.22
N LYS A 186 -6.37 41.85 8.44
CA LYS A 186 -7.52 42.75 8.67
C LYS A 186 -8.48 42.81 7.50
N GLU A 187 -8.06 42.39 6.30
CA GLU A 187 -8.85 42.41 5.07
C GLU A 187 -9.28 41.00 4.60
N LYS A 188 -8.46 39.97 4.85
CA LYS A 188 -8.66 38.61 4.28
C LYS A 188 -8.71 37.45 5.28
N ASN A 189 -8.63 37.72 6.59
CA ASN A 189 -8.65 36.72 7.67
C ASN A 189 -7.62 35.57 7.54
N LEU A 190 -6.50 35.81 6.86
CA LEU A 190 -5.40 34.86 6.70
C LEU A 190 -4.62 34.70 8.02
N SER A 191 -4.17 33.49 8.31
CA SER A 191 -3.36 33.19 9.50
C SER A 191 -2.04 32.51 9.12
N LEU A 192 -0.97 32.87 9.85
CA LEU A 192 0.33 32.22 9.74
C LEU A 192 0.58 31.37 10.99
N THR A 193 0.82 30.07 10.81
CA THR A 193 1.09 29.12 11.90
C THR A 193 2.59 28.79 12.01
N ASP A 194 2.97 28.02 13.03
CA ASP A 194 4.35 27.55 13.21
C ASP A 194 4.74 26.42 12.24
N ASN A 195 3.73 25.83 11.58
CA ASN A 195 3.91 24.91 10.47
C ASN A 195 4.29 25.61 9.15
N MET A 196 4.41 26.93 9.17
CA MET A 196 4.76 27.74 8.01
C MET A 196 6.02 28.57 8.25
N PHE A 197 6.63 29.03 7.15
CA PHE A 197 7.64 30.10 7.17
C PHE A 197 7.53 30.96 5.91
N CYS A 198 8.09 32.17 5.96
CA CYS A 198 8.16 33.05 4.80
C CYS A 198 9.54 33.00 4.14
N ALA A 199 9.56 33.24 2.83
CA ALA A 199 10.77 33.60 2.10
C ALA A 199 10.49 34.71 1.09
N GLY A 200 11.44 35.62 0.91
CA GLY A 200 11.26 36.76 0.00
C GLY A 200 12.11 37.97 0.39
N ASN A 201 12.20 38.94 -0.52
CA ASN A 201 12.87 40.21 -0.26
C ASN A 201 11.83 41.26 0.07
N PHE A 202 12.10 42.12 1.06
CA PHE A 202 11.18 43.20 1.44
C PHE A 202 10.86 44.16 0.28
N GLU A 203 11.84 44.43 -0.60
CA GLU A 203 11.66 45.28 -1.79
C GLU A 203 10.73 44.67 -2.86
N GLY A 204 10.35 43.39 -2.71
CA GLY A 204 9.56 42.66 -3.71
C GLY A 204 10.38 42.31 -4.96
N GLY A 205 9.71 42.25 -6.11
CA GLY A 205 10.29 42.01 -7.44
C GLY A 205 10.68 40.55 -7.74
N LYS A 206 10.63 39.66 -6.76
CA LYS A 206 10.90 38.22 -6.90
C LYS A 206 10.01 37.41 -5.97
N ASP A 207 9.27 36.45 -6.53
CA ASP A 207 8.39 35.57 -5.77
C ASP A 207 8.03 34.31 -6.58
N SER A 208 7.48 33.30 -5.90
CA SER A 208 6.68 32.24 -6.53
C SER A 208 5.29 32.78 -6.88
N CYS A 209 4.65 32.25 -7.93
CA CYS A 209 3.34 32.73 -8.37
C CYS A 209 2.36 31.61 -8.73
N MET A 210 1.25 31.99 -9.38
CA MET A 210 0.21 31.05 -9.80
C MET A 210 0.80 29.90 -10.62
N GLY A 211 0.60 28.67 -10.13
CA GLY A 211 1.09 27.45 -10.75
C GLY A 211 2.44 26.93 -10.24
N ASP A 212 3.08 27.63 -9.31
CA ASP A 212 4.26 27.15 -8.58
C ASP A 212 3.89 26.37 -7.30
N SER A 213 2.66 26.52 -6.80
CA SER A 213 2.14 25.84 -5.61
C SER A 213 2.42 24.34 -5.61
N GLY A 214 2.92 23.81 -4.51
CA GLY A 214 3.37 22.43 -4.38
C GLY A 214 4.83 22.20 -4.78
N GLY A 215 5.50 23.17 -5.42
CA GLY A 215 6.93 23.14 -5.72
C GLY A 215 7.82 23.25 -4.47
N ALA A 216 9.11 22.93 -4.61
CA ALA A 216 10.05 22.94 -3.49
C ALA A 216 10.70 24.31 -3.25
N TYR A 217 10.78 24.71 -1.99
CA TYR A 217 11.80 25.63 -1.49
C TYR A 217 12.97 24.80 -0.94
N VAL A 218 14.14 24.90 -1.57
CA VAL A 218 15.30 24.06 -1.25
C VAL A 218 16.41 24.83 -0.56
N LEU A 219 17.00 24.21 0.46
CA LEU A 219 18.22 24.69 1.11
C LEU A 219 19.37 23.73 0.82
N LYS A 220 20.58 24.28 0.64
CA LYS A 220 21.81 23.52 0.35
C LYS A 220 22.61 23.32 1.64
N GLU A 221 22.95 22.08 1.98
CA GLU A 221 23.82 21.72 3.11
C GLU A 221 24.99 20.86 2.59
N GLY A 222 26.23 21.37 2.67
CA GLY A 222 27.36 20.73 1.99
C GLY A 222 27.08 20.54 0.49
N ASP A 223 27.14 19.30 0.02
CA ASP A 223 26.94 18.95 -1.40
C ASP A 223 25.51 18.49 -1.75
N TYR A 224 24.57 18.53 -0.81
CA TYR A 224 23.20 18.10 -1.05
C TYR A 224 22.17 19.19 -0.76
N PHE A 225 21.01 19.04 -1.37
CA PHE A 225 19.84 19.88 -1.19
C PHE A 225 18.75 19.10 -0.47
N TRP A 226 17.95 19.81 0.32
CA TRP A 226 16.82 19.22 1.03
C TRP A 226 15.58 20.12 0.94
N ALA A 227 14.41 19.49 1.05
CA ALA A 227 13.11 20.13 0.97
C ALA A 227 12.84 20.92 2.26
N ALA A 228 13.15 22.21 2.27
CA ALA A 228 12.89 23.05 3.41
C ALA A 228 11.42 23.48 3.46
N GLY A 229 10.83 23.77 2.31
CA GLY A 229 9.42 24.14 2.22
C GLY A 229 8.71 23.64 0.99
N ILE A 230 7.39 23.69 1.05
CA ILE A 230 6.49 23.51 -0.10
C ILE A 230 5.84 24.87 -0.37
N VAL A 231 5.85 25.33 -1.61
CA VAL A 231 5.15 26.58 -2.02
C VAL A 231 3.67 26.41 -1.70
N SER A 232 3.13 27.22 -0.79
CA SER A 232 1.76 27.08 -0.28
C SER A 232 0.88 28.24 -0.75
N TRP A 233 1.13 29.46 -0.27
CA TRP A 233 0.32 30.63 -0.64
C TRP A 233 1.13 31.93 -0.58
N GLY A 234 0.55 32.99 -1.12
CA GLY A 234 1.12 34.33 -1.10
C GLY A 234 0.06 35.36 -1.46
N ILE A 235 0.35 36.64 -1.23
CA ILE A 235 -0.54 37.75 -1.56
C ILE A 235 0.16 38.59 -2.63
N ASN A 236 -0.34 38.54 -3.86
CA ASN A 236 0.19 39.27 -5.03
C ASN A 236 1.70 39.06 -5.26
N CYS A 237 2.04 38.32 -6.30
CA CYS A 237 3.41 37.83 -6.50
C CYS A 237 4.43 38.97 -6.62
N GLY A 238 5.40 39.02 -5.71
CA GLY A 238 6.53 39.95 -5.80
C GLY A 238 6.20 41.40 -5.45
N GLU A 239 5.10 41.66 -4.74
CA GLU A 239 4.78 43.00 -4.23
C GLU A 239 5.71 43.40 -3.06
N PRO A 240 6.17 44.66 -2.99
CA PRO A 240 6.96 45.15 -1.85
C PRO A 240 6.23 44.96 -0.51
N GLY A 241 6.97 44.55 0.51
CA GLY A 241 6.45 44.32 1.86
C GLY A 241 5.67 43.01 2.06
N LYS A 242 5.53 42.19 1.00
CA LYS A 242 4.87 40.88 1.04
C LYS A 242 5.87 39.75 0.79
N TYR A 243 5.60 38.59 1.37
CA TYR A 243 6.46 37.40 1.27
C TYR A 243 5.64 36.19 0.83
N GLY A 244 6.28 35.27 0.12
CA GLY A 244 5.71 33.95 -0.14
C GLY A 244 5.72 33.12 1.15
N VAL A 245 4.68 32.31 1.35
CA VAL A 245 4.50 31.44 2.52
C VAL A 245 4.62 29.99 2.09
N TYR A 246 5.38 29.23 2.89
CA TYR A 246 5.76 27.86 2.60
C TYR A 246 5.41 26.95 3.77
N THR A 247 4.88 25.77 3.48
CA THR A 247 4.71 24.70 4.49
C THR A 247 6.08 24.22 4.93
N ARG A 248 6.35 24.18 6.24
CA ARG A 248 7.62 23.77 6.85
C ARG A 248 7.71 22.24 6.89
N VAL A 249 8.39 21.65 5.90
CA VAL A 249 8.46 20.19 5.71
C VAL A 249 8.99 19.46 6.95
N ALA A 250 9.91 20.07 7.72
CA ALA A 250 10.47 19.47 8.94
C ALA A 250 9.41 19.06 9.97
N ASN A 251 8.27 19.76 10.04
CA ASN A 251 7.18 19.43 10.96
C ASN A 251 6.37 18.20 10.52
N TYR A 252 6.50 17.78 9.26
CA TYR A 252 5.70 16.72 8.64
C TYR A 252 6.49 15.46 8.33
N VAL A 253 7.79 15.40 8.64
CA VAL A 253 8.63 14.23 8.32
C VAL A 253 8.10 12.93 8.90
N ASP A 254 7.57 12.97 10.13
CA ASP A 254 6.99 11.78 10.77
C ASP A 254 5.69 11.34 10.08
N TRP A 255 4.84 12.30 9.70
CA TRP A 255 3.63 12.01 8.92
C TRP A 255 3.99 11.43 7.54
N ILE A 256 4.95 12.03 6.83
CA ILE A 256 5.41 11.54 5.52
C ILE A 256 5.87 10.09 5.62
N LYS A 257 6.72 9.77 6.60
CA LYS A 257 7.22 8.39 6.80
C LYS A 257 6.10 7.42 7.13
N LYS A 258 5.22 7.79 8.07
CA LYS A 258 4.09 6.95 8.49
C LYS A 258 3.17 6.64 7.30
N THR A 259 2.79 7.64 6.51
CA THR A 259 1.96 7.44 5.32
C THR A 259 2.62 6.54 4.29
N ILE A 260 3.92 6.69 4.07
CA ILE A 260 4.68 5.82 3.16
C ILE A 260 4.71 4.39 3.68
N GLU A 261 5.03 4.18 4.96
CA GLU A 261 5.07 2.85 5.58
C GLU A 261 3.71 2.16 5.53
N GLU A 262 2.62 2.87 5.82
CA GLU A 262 1.25 2.34 5.77
C GLU A 262 0.85 1.93 4.33
N GLU A 263 1.17 2.73 3.32
CA GLU A 263 0.88 2.41 1.92
C GLU A 263 1.77 1.30 1.38
N GLU A 264 3.05 1.27 1.74
CA GLU A 264 3.95 0.17 1.37
C GLU A 264 3.50 -1.14 2.01
N GLN A 265 3.06 -1.13 3.28
CA GLN A 265 2.47 -2.30 3.93
C GLN A 265 1.20 -2.79 3.25
N LYS A 266 0.38 -1.88 2.68
CA LYS A 266 -0.75 -2.28 1.84
C LYS A 266 -0.33 -2.98 0.55
N THR A 267 0.91 -2.79 0.08
CA THR A 267 1.44 -3.45 -1.13
C THR A 267 2.21 -4.73 -0.84
N ILE A 268 2.79 -4.87 0.36
CA ILE A 268 3.52 -6.08 0.77
C ILE A 268 2.52 -7.22 1.04
N CYS A 269 2.82 -8.40 0.53
CA CYS A 269 2.07 -9.62 0.79
C CYS A 269 3.04 -10.78 0.99
N GLY A 270 2.62 -11.81 1.71
CA GLY A 270 3.34 -13.08 1.79
C GLY A 270 4.77 -12.98 2.34
N ARG A 271 5.11 -11.97 3.14
CA ARG A 271 6.46 -11.76 3.69
C ARG A 271 6.39 -11.59 5.21
N PRO A 272 6.14 -12.68 5.96
CA PRO A 272 6.01 -12.59 7.41
C PRO A 272 7.32 -12.10 8.03
N MET A 273 7.24 -11.24 9.06
CA MET A 273 8.42 -10.72 9.75
C MET A 273 9.20 -11.82 10.49
N VAL A 274 8.53 -12.91 10.85
CA VAL A 274 9.12 -14.08 11.51
C VAL A 274 9.26 -15.22 10.52
N SER A 275 10.47 -15.73 10.32
CA SER A 275 10.73 -16.85 9.40
C SER A 275 10.38 -18.21 10.02
N ILE A 276 9.62 -19.01 9.28
CA ILE A 276 9.27 -20.41 9.63
C ILE A 276 10.50 -21.34 9.59
N GLU A 277 11.56 -20.98 8.86
CA GLU A 277 12.74 -21.85 8.66
C GLU A 277 13.55 -22.13 9.94
N ILE A 278 13.38 -21.31 10.99
CA ILE A 278 14.15 -21.41 12.24
C ILE A 278 13.64 -22.53 13.17
N HIS A 279 12.42 -23.08 12.96
CA HIS A 279 11.75 -23.95 13.94
C HIS A 279 11.65 -25.44 13.53
N GLN A 280 12.44 -25.90 12.55
CA GLN A 280 12.30 -27.23 11.92
C GLN A 280 12.89 -28.40 12.73
N ARG A 281 12.11 -29.11 13.56
CA ARG A 281 12.65 -30.35 14.16
C ARG A 281 11.73 -31.57 14.28
N ILE A 282 10.39 -31.49 14.16
CA ILE A 282 9.55 -32.67 14.43
C ILE A 282 8.45 -32.89 13.36
N LEU A 283 8.17 -34.17 13.06
CA LEU A 283 7.21 -34.61 12.06
C LEU A 283 5.90 -35.00 12.76
N GLY A 284 4.84 -34.19 12.57
CA GLY A 284 3.48 -34.39 13.11
C GLY A 284 2.94 -33.06 13.66
N GLY A 285 1.98 -32.44 12.96
CA GLY A 285 1.45 -31.07 13.17
C GLY A 285 2.08 -30.24 14.30
N GLU A 286 2.94 -29.28 13.95
CA GLU A 286 3.62 -28.43 14.92
C GLU A 286 2.74 -27.25 15.34
N VAL A 287 2.86 -26.82 16.59
CA VAL A 287 2.29 -25.53 17.02
C VAL A 287 3.00 -24.42 16.26
N ALA A 288 2.23 -23.61 15.54
CA ALA A 288 2.76 -22.51 14.75
C ALA A 288 3.38 -21.45 15.69
N PRO A 289 4.67 -21.07 15.49
CA PRO A 289 5.25 -19.96 16.22
C PRO A 289 4.50 -18.65 15.93
N LYS A 290 4.41 -17.75 16.92
CA LYS A 290 3.70 -16.49 16.78
C LYS A 290 4.24 -15.67 15.60
N GLY A 291 3.33 -15.13 14.76
CA GLY A 291 3.68 -14.27 13.63
C GLY A 291 4.20 -14.98 12.37
N THR A 292 4.20 -16.32 12.33
CA THR A 292 4.66 -17.08 11.16
C THR A 292 3.63 -17.20 10.04
N PHE A 293 2.34 -17.21 10.37
CA PHE A 293 1.20 -17.27 9.43
C PHE A 293 0.26 -16.08 9.64
N PRO A 294 0.71 -14.83 9.45
CA PRO A 294 -0.07 -13.63 9.75
C PRO A 294 -1.29 -13.42 8.85
N TRP A 295 -1.45 -14.23 7.80
CA TRP A 295 -2.65 -14.28 6.96
C TRP A 295 -3.72 -15.22 7.50
N GLN A 296 -3.40 -16.12 8.44
CA GLN A 296 -4.35 -17.12 8.93
C GLN A 296 -5.54 -16.46 9.63
N MET A 297 -6.74 -16.93 9.32
CA MET A 297 -7.97 -16.56 10.01
C MET A 297 -8.63 -17.76 10.67
N LEU A 298 -9.31 -17.49 11.78
CA LEU A 298 -10.30 -18.37 12.38
C LEU A 298 -11.67 -17.85 11.97
N LEU A 299 -12.46 -18.69 11.31
CA LEU A 299 -13.87 -18.44 11.04
C LEU A 299 -14.70 -19.35 11.95
N SER A 300 -15.78 -18.80 12.49
CA SER A 300 -16.85 -19.58 13.11
C SER A 300 -18.11 -19.35 12.28
N VAL A 301 -18.57 -20.41 11.62
CA VAL A 301 -19.71 -20.37 10.69
C VAL A 301 -20.79 -21.32 11.18
N GLU A 302 -21.98 -20.79 11.46
CA GLU A 302 -23.08 -21.54 12.10
C GLU A 302 -22.65 -22.30 13.39
N GLY A 303 -21.62 -21.80 14.08
CA GLY A 303 -21.04 -22.43 15.28
C GLY A 303 -19.96 -23.48 15.00
N GLY A 304 -19.73 -23.86 13.74
CA GLY A 304 -18.62 -24.71 13.31
C GLY A 304 -17.33 -23.92 13.07
N ARG A 305 -16.16 -24.55 13.28
CA ARG A 305 -14.86 -23.92 12.95
C ARG A 305 -14.54 -24.05 11.47
N SER A 306 -13.95 -23.02 10.90
CA SER A 306 -13.41 -23.03 9.54
C SER A 306 -12.17 -22.14 9.45
N GLY A 307 -11.39 -22.33 8.40
CA GLY A 307 -10.22 -21.53 8.08
C GLY A 307 -10.52 -20.43 7.07
N GLY A 308 -9.63 -19.45 7.01
CA GLY A 308 -9.60 -18.45 5.95
C GLY A 308 -8.20 -17.84 5.87
N MET A 309 -7.99 -17.01 4.84
CA MET A 309 -6.76 -16.26 4.70
C MET A 309 -7.01 -14.81 4.29
N VAL A 310 -6.27 -13.88 4.89
CA VAL A 310 -6.28 -12.47 4.50
C VAL A 310 -5.63 -12.31 3.12
N ILE A 311 -6.37 -11.79 2.13
CA ILE A 311 -5.86 -11.49 0.78
C ILE A 311 -5.90 -10.00 0.44
N GLY A 312 -6.58 -9.19 1.27
CA GLY A 312 -6.65 -7.74 1.18
C GLY A 312 -6.97 -7.13 2.54
N ASP A 313 -6.97 -5.80 2.64
CA ASP A 313 -7.33 -5.09 3.88
C ASP A 313 -8.80 -5.28 4.26
N ARG A 314 -9.67 -5.62 3.31
CA ARG A 314 -11.10 -5.92 3.56
C ARG A 314 -11.54 -7.30 3.12
N TRP A 315 -10.60 -8.16 2.73
CA TRP A 315 -10.93 -9.36 1.96
C TRP A 315 -10.29 -10.61 2.54
N ILE A 316 -11.15 -11.60 2.80
CA ILE A 316 -10.80 -12.94 3.26
C ILE A 316 -11.12 -13.92 2.14
N LEU A 317 -10.17 -14.80 1.84
CA LEU A 317 -10.36 -15.94 0.96
C LEU A 317 -10.63 -17.19 1.80
N THR A 318 -11.66 -17.95 1.46
CA THR A 318 -12.07 -19.18 2.15
C THR A 318 -12.77 -20.14 1.17
N ALA A 319 -13.29 -21.26 1.65
CA ALA A 319 -14.03 -22.24 0.88
C ALA A 319 -15.52 -21.85 0.77
N ALA A 320 -16.16 -22.19 -0.35
CA ALA A 320 -17.59 -21.93 -0.57
C ALA A 320 -18.48 -22.88 0.24
N HIS A 321 -18.05 -24.12 0.46
CA HIS A 321 -18.81 -25.12 1.23
C HIS A 321 -19.10 -24.66 2.66
N GLY A 322 -18.28 -23.78 3.23
CA GLY A 322 -18.51 -23.19 4.53
C GLY A 322 -19.55 -22.06 4.52
N LEU A 323 -19.91 -21.49 3.36
CA LEU A 323 -20.77 -20.30 3.24
C LEU A 323 -22.09 -20.56 2.51
N VAL A 324 -22.36 -21.80 2.11
CA VAL A 324 -23.63 -22.17 1.47
C VAL A 324 -24.20 -23.43 2.08
N HIS A 325 -25.53 -23.48 2.22
CA HIS A 325 -26.20 -24.68 2.70
C HIS A 325 -26.17 -25.77 1.63
N GLN A 326 -25.71 -26.96 2.02
CA GLN A 326 -25.53 -28.09 1.10
C GLN A 326 -26.82 -28.46 0.35
N HIS A 327 -27.98 -28.52 1.03
CA HIS A 327 -29.21 -29.06 0.42
C HIS A 327 -29.84 -28.18 -0.67
N ASN A 328 -29.62 -26.87 -0.64
CA ASN A 328 -30.28 -25.92 -1.56
C ASN A 328 -29.31 -24.91 -2.20
N ASN A 329 -28.02 -25.01 -1.90
CA ASN A 329 -26.96 -24.11 -2.35
C ASN A 329 -27.22 -22.62 -2.05
N GLN A 330 -28.04 -22.34 -1.03
CA GLN A 330 -28.37 -20.98 -0.60
C GLN A 330 -27.22 -20.43 0.26
N VAL A 331 -26.81 -19.19 -0.02
CA VAL A 331 -25.81 -18.50 0.79
C VAL A 331 -26.34 -18.24 2.20
N ILE A 332 -25.53 -18.56 3.20
CA ILE A 332 -25.87 -18.31 4.62
C ILE A 332 -25.98 -16.81 4.92
N LYS A 333 -26.52 -16.46 6.08
CA LYS A 333 -26.59 -15.05 6.49
C LYS A 333 -25.22 -14.58 6.97
N LYS A 334 -24.85 -13.35 6.64
CA LYS A 334 -23.61 -12.73 7.14
C LYS A 334 -23.51 -12.68 8.67
N SER A 335 -24.63 -12.67 9.38
CA SER A 335 -24.69 -12.72 10.86
C SER A 335 -24.29 -14.08 11.44
N GLU A 336 -24.24 -15.12 10.62
CA GLU A 336 -23.84 -16.48 11.00
C GLU A 336 -22.33 -16.71 10.82
N VAL A 337 -21.59 -15.68 10.39
CA VAL A 337 -20.14 -15.72 10.15
C VAL A 337 -19.43 -14.80 11.13
N MET A 338 -18.60 -15.38 11.99
CA MET A 338 -17.72 -14.66 12.91
C MET A 338 -16.28 -14.84 12.46
N ALA A 339 -15.57 -13.75 12.20
CA ALA A 339 -14.20 -13.79 11.69
C ALA A 339 -13.20 -13.21 12.71
N TYR A 340 -12.09 -13.90 12.93
CA TYR A 340 -11.04 -13.53 13.87
C TYR A 340 -9.64 -13.64 13.23
N VAL A 341 -8.73 -12.75 13.60
CA VAL A 341 -7.37 -12.67 13.05
C VAL A 341 -6.39 -12.10 14.08
N GLY A 342 -5.10 -12.36 13.91
CA GLY A 342 -4.03 -11.63 14.61
C GLY A 342 -3.43 -12.30 15.84
N ASP A 343 -3.90 -13.50 16.21
CA ASP A 343 -3.30 -14.32 17.26
C ASP A 343 -3.30 -15.80 16.87
N ASN A 344 -2.39 -16.57 17.49
CA ASN A 344 -2.26 -18.00 17.25
C ASN A 344 -3.09 -18.81 18.26
N ASN A 345 -3.64 -18.21 19.31
CA ASN A 345 -4.43 -18.91 20.30
C ASN A 345 -5.93 -18.56 20.17
N VAL A 346 -6.78 -19.58 20.08
CA VAL A 346 -8.22 -19.44 19.88
C VAL A 346 -8.89 -18.71 21.04
N GLU A 347 -8.47 -18.94 22.29
CA GLU A 347 -9.05 -18.25 23.45
C GLU A 347 -8.76 -16.74 23.40
N ASN A 348 -7.54 -16.36 23.02
CA ASN A 348 -7.19 -14.94 22.81
C ASN A 348 -7.99 -14.31 21.66
N LEU A 349 -8.19 -15.05 20.56
CA LEU A 349 -8.99 -14.59 19.44
C LEU A 349 -10.45 -14.33 19.86
N LEU A 350 -11.04 -15.24 20.62
CA LEU A 350 -12.43 -15.15 21.07
C LEU A 350 -12.67 -14.11 22.17
N GLN A 351 -11.61 -13.62 22.84
CA GLN A 351 -11.70 -12.47 23.75
C GLN A 351 -11.90 -11.14 23.02
N SER A 352 -11.51 -11.07 21.74
CA SER A 352 -11.72 -9.88 20.91
C SER A 352 -13.09 -9.95 20.22
N PRO A 353 -13.74 -8.80 19.98
CA PRO A 353 -14.97 -8.79 19.17
C PRO A 353 -14.67 -9.32 17.76
N PRO A 354 -15.58 -10.12 17.17
CA PRO A 354 -15.42 -10.61 15.81
C PRO A 354 -15.41 -9.44 14.83
N LEU A 355 -14.68 -9.62 13.72
CA LEU A 355 -14.68 -8.67 12.62
C LEU A 355 -16.07 -8.64 11.96
N GLU A 356 -16.59 -7.44 11.73
CA GLU A 356 -17.91 -7.27 11.12
C GLU A 356 -17.88 -7.60 9.62
N VAL A 357 -18.78 -8.49 9.20
CA VAL A 357 -18.93 -8.93 7.82
C VAL A 357 -19.90 -8.02 7.05
N ALA A 358 -19.42 -7.46 5.94
CA ALA A 358 -20.24 -6.65 5.04
C ALA A 358 -21.08 -7.51 4.09
N SER A 359 -20.45 -8.48 3.42
CA SER A 359 -21.06 -9.35 2.41
C SER A 359 -20.27 -10.65 2.19
N LEU A 360 -20.97 -11.67 1.67
CA LEU A 360 -20.43 -12.99 1.33
C LEU A 360 -20.54 -13.20 -0.18
N HIS A 361 -19.46 -13.71 -0.78
CA HIS A 361 -19.35 -13.91 -2.23
C HIS A 361 -18.80 -15.32 -2.53
N PRO A 362 -19.62 -16.39 -2.36
CA PRO A 362 -19.26 -17.70 -2.89
C PRO A 362 -19.18 -17.67 -4.41
N HIS A 363 -18.26 -18.45 -4.99
CA HIS A 363 -18.12 -18.49 -6.44
C HIS A 363 -19.42 -18.98 -7.11
N PRO A 364 -19.92 -18.30 -8.15
CA PRO A 364 -21.24 -18.61 -8.74
C PRO A 364 -21.32 -19.99 -9.40
N GLY A 365 -20.17 -20.57 -9.75
CA GLY A 365 -20.08 -21.94 -10.26
C GLY A 365 -20.12 -23.03 -9.18
N TYR A 366 -20.04 -22.69 -7.89
CA TYR A 366 -20.07 -23.70 -6.82
C TYR A 366 -21.48 -24.28 -6.68
N ASN A 367 -21.57 -25.61 -6.71
CA ASN A 367 -22.81 -26.35 -6.48
C ASN A 367 -22.49 -27.74 -5.94
N ASN A 368 -22.96 -28.04 -4.72
CA ASN A 368 -22.72 -29.28 -4.01
C ASN A 368 -24.02 -29.90 -3.43
N THR A 369 -25.14 -29.78 -4.15
CA THR A 369 -26.44 -30.30 -3.68
C THR A 369 -26.49 -31.81 -3.51
N ASP A 370 -25.61 -32.54 -4.18
CA ASP A 370 -25.46 -34.00 -4.08
C ASP A 370 -24.45 -34.44 -3.00
N GLY A 371 -23.72 -33.50 -2.39
CA GLY A 371 -22.64 -33.77 -1.43
C GLY A 371 -21.37 -34.35 -2.04
N LEU A 372 -21.26 -34.44 -3.36
CA LEU A 372 -20.16 -35.10 -4.07
C LEU A 372 -19.43 -34.18 -5.07
N SER A 373 -19.83 -32.92 -5.17
CA SER A 373 -19.25 -31.93 -6.09
C SER A 373 -18.69 -30.72 -5.36
N PHE A 374 -17.37 -30.73 -5.14
CA PHE A 374 -16.64 -29.59 -4.57
C PHE A 374 -16.03 -28.68 -5.65
N ASN A 375 -16.45 -28.82 -6.91
CA ASN A 375 -15.91 -27.97 -7.96
C ASN A 375 -16.26 -26.49 -7.69
N HIS A 376 -15.30 -25.59 -7.91
CA HIS A 376 -15.43 -24.18 -7.57
C HIS A 376 -15.62 -23.89 -6.07
N ASP A 377 -15.10 -24.75 -5.18
CA ASP A 377 -15.15 -24.53 -3.73
C ASP A 377 -14.22 -23.40 -3.26
N ILE A 378 -14.66 -22.16 -3.50
CA ILE A 378 -13.95 -20.93 -3.20
C ILE A 378 -14.94 -19.79 -2.97
N ALA A 379 -14.69 -18.98 -1.95
CA ALA A 379 -15.51 -17.83 -1.61
C ALA A 379 -14.67 -16.66 -1.08
N LEU A 380 -15.24 -15.46 -1.20
CA LEU A 380 -14.71 -14.25 -0.60
C LEU A 380 -15.66 -13.71 0.48
N ILE A 381 -15.08 -13.30 1.60
CA ILE A 381 -15.80 -12.55 2.65
C ILE A 381 -15.27 -11.13 2.63
N LYS A 382 -16.18 -10.16 2.49
CA LYS A 382 -15.86 -8.74 2.59
C LYS A 382 -16.11 -8.24 4.00
N LEU A 383 -15.12 -7.57 4.59
CA LEU A 383 -15.21 -6.93 5.90
C LEU A 383 -15.80 -5.52 5.79
N GLN A 384 -16.60 -5.14 6.79
CA GLN A 384 -17.20 -3.81 6.91
C GLN A 384 -16.15 -2.72 7.12
N HIS A 385 -15.10 -3.03 7.88
CA HIS A 385 -13.98 -2.13 8.17
C HIS A 385 -12.65 -2.72 7.67
N PRO A 386 -11.68 -1.88 7.25
CA PRO A 386 -10.38 -2.36 6.80
C PRO A 386 -9.55 -2.83 7.99
N LEU A 387 -8.78 -3.89 7.78
CA LEU A 387 -7.78 -4.42 8.70
C LEU A 387 -6.58 -3.48 8.75
N THR A 388 -6.08 -3.25 9.96
CA THR A 388 -4.76 -2.63 10.17
C THR A 388 -3.70 -3.71 10.12
N PHE A 389 -2.85 -3.68 9.09
CA PHE A 389 -1.75 -4.65 8.98
C PHE A 389 -0.70 -4.43 10.08
N SER A 390 -0.09 -5.53 10.52
CA SER A 390 0.92 -5.59 11.56
C SER A 390 1.80 -6.83 11.40
N SER A 391 2.73 -7.07 12.33
CA SER A 391 3.51 -8.31 12.34
C SER A 391 2.67 -9.59 12.48
N SER A 392 1.44 -9.47 13.01
CA SER A 392 0.53 -10.60 13.23
C SER A 392 -0.65 -10.64 12.25
N ILE A 393 -0.85 -9.57 11.46
CA ILE A 393 -1.93 -9.46 10.48
C ILE A 393 -1.33 -8.97 9.16
N MET A 394 -1.23 -9.85 8.18
CA MET A 394 -0.68 -9.52 6.86
C MET A 394 -1.37 -10.38 5.81
N ARG A 395 -1.60 -9.82 4.63
CA ARG A 395 -2.14 -10.58 3.51
C ARG A 395 -1.13 -11.57 2.91
N VAL A 396 -1.61 -12.71 2.45
CA VAL A 396 -0.84 -13.61 1.57
C VAL A 396 -0.93 -13.12 0.13
N CYS A 397 0.09 -13.38 -0.71
CA CYS A 397 0.02 -13.00 -2.11
C CYS A 397 -0.91 -13.93 -2.90
N LEU A 398 -1.70 -13.37 -3.83
CA LEU A 398 -2.42 -14.17 -4.81
C LEU A 398 -1.46 -14.59 -5.94
N PRO A 399 -1.50 -15.85 -6.40
CA PRO A 399 -0.67 -16.32 -7.50
C PRO A 399 -1.00 -15.59 -8.81
N GLU A 400 -0.10 -15.69 -9.79
CA GLU A 400 -0.43 -15.29 -11.17
C GLU A 400 -1.53 -16.19 -11.74
N LYS A 401 -2.31 -15.64 -12.68
CA LYS A 401 -3.35 -16.40 -13.38
C LYS A 401 -2.73 -17.60 -14.08
N GLY A 402 -3.27 -18.79 -13.82
CA GLY A 402 -2.79 -20.03 -14.45
C GLY A 402 -1.41 -20.49 -13.98
N ALA A 403 -0.93 -20.00 -12.84
CA ALA A 403 0.33 -20.48 -12.25
C ALA A 403 0.32 -22.00 -12.07
N GLU A 404 1.35 -22.66 -12.62
CA GLU A 404 1.56 -24.09 -12.48
C GLU A 404 2.37 -24.42 -11.23
N TYR A 405 2.05 -25.56 -10.60
CA TYR A 405 2.71 -26.03 -9.39
C TYR A 405 3.41 -27.35 -9.67
N SER A 406 4.71 -27.43 -9.40
CA SER A 406 5.50 -28.65 -9.63
C SER A 406 5.16 -29.73 -8.59
N THR A 407 4.91 -30.96 -9.06
CA THR A 407 4.77 -32.16 -8.20
C THR A 407 5.96 -32.29 -7.25
N GLY A 408 5.71 -32.69 -6.00
CA GLY A 408 6.73 -32.84 -4.97
C GLY A 408 7.16 -31.54 -4.30
N ARG A 409 6.75 -30.37 -4.83
CA ARG A 409 6.99 -29.10 -4.15
C ARG A 409 6.27 -29.08 -2.81
N VAL A 410 6.99 -28.70 -1.75
CA VAL A 410 6.45 -28.65 -0.40
C VAL A 410 5.77 -27.30 -0.16
N GLY A 411 4.50 -27.35 0.22
CA GLY A 411 3.75 -26.21 0.73
C GLY A 411 3.58 -26.27 2.25
N TRP A 412 3.06 -25.17 2.79
CA TRP A 412 2.68 -25.06 4.20
C TRP A 412 1.18 -24.94 4.29
N VAL A 413 0.62 -25.69 5.23
CA VAL A 413 -0.80 -25.64 5.54
C VAL A 413 -0.93 -25.29 7.00
N SER A 414 -1.75 -24.28 7.31
CA SER A 414 -2.00 -23.84 8.68
C SER A 414 -3.51 -23.84 8.96
N GLY A 415 -3.88 -24.14 10.19
CA GLY A 415 -5.30 -24.30 10.54
C GLY A 415 -5.57 -24.51 12.03
N PHE A 416 -6.83 -24.29 12.39
CA PHE A 416 -7.39 -24.48 13.74
C PHE A 416 -8.35 -25.68 13.81
N GLY A 417 -8.32 -26.56 12.80
CA GLY A 417 -9.12 -27.77 12.70
C GLY A 417 -8.69 -28.87 13.66
N LEU A 418 -9.49 -29.93 13.70
CA LEU A 418 -9.32 -31.10 14.57
C LEU A 418 -7.98 -31.80 14.32
N LYS A 419 -7.44 -32.37 15.40
CA LYS A 419 -6.37 -33.37 15.32
C LYS A 419 -6.95 -34.78 15.08
N ASP A 420 -6.05 -35.72 14.78
CA ASP A 420 -6.33 -37.14 14.59
C ASP A 420 -7.02 -37.84 15.79
N ASP A 421 -7.03 -37.23 16.98
CA ASP A 421 -7.67 -37.73 18.20
C ASP A 421 -9.00 -37.03 18.54
N ASP A 422 -9.60 -36.34 17.56
CA ASP A 422 -10.78 -35.48 17.72
C ASP A 422 -10.59 -34.33 18.73
N GLU A 423 -9.34 -34.02 19.11
CA GLU A 423 -9.05 -32.87 19.97
C GLU A 423 -9.09 -31.58 19.15
N ILE A 424 -9.93 -30.65 19.61
CA ILE A 424 -10.01 -29.30 19.08
C ILE A 424 -8.82 -28.47 19.61
N PRO A 425 -7.83 -28.09 18.78
CA PRO A 425 -6.65 -27.39 19.28
C PRO A 425 -6.97 -25.95 19.71
N SER A 426 -6.38 -25.52 20.83
CA SER A 426 -6.41 -24.11 21.25
C SER A 426 -5.36 -23.25 20.54
N ASN A 427 -4.31 -23.86 19.97
CA ASN A 427 -3.25 -23.13 19.27
C ASN A 427 -3.24 -23.47 17.78
N LEU A 428 -2.94 -22.47 16.94
CA LEU A 428 -2.71 -22.60 15.52
C LEU A 428 -1.64 -23.66 15.27
N ARG A 429 -1.93 -24.58 14.36
CA ARG A 429 -1.00 -25.62 13.92
C ARG A 429 -0.64 -25.44 12.47
N TYR A 430 0.48 -26.04 12.09
CA TYR A 430 0.87 -26.11 10.70
C TYR A 430 1.56 -27.42 10.35
N VAL A 431 1.44 -27.80 9.09
CA VAL A 431 2.13 -28.95 8.49
C VAL A 431 2.79 -28.56 7.18
N ARG A 432 3.80 -29.34 6.80
CA ARG A 432 4.48 -29.25 5.51
C ARG A 432 4.21 -30.52 4.74
N ILE A 433 3.52 -30.38 3.61
CA ILE A 433 3.12 -31.51 2.77
C ILE A 433 3.38 -31.20 1.29
N PRO A 434 3.89 -32.17 0.51
CA PRO A 434 4.19 -31.97 -0.90
C PRO A 434 2.93 -31.99 -1.75
N LEU A 435 2.96 -31.28 -2.88
CA LEU A 435 2.01 -31.48 -3.96
C LEU A 435 2.12 -32.89 -4.51
N VAL A 436 0.97 -33.50 -4.74
CA VAL A 436 0.82 -34.85 -5.28
C VAL A 436 0.48 -34.76 -6.76
N ASP A 437 1.04 -35.68 -7.54
CA ASP A 437 0.73 -35.82 -8.95
C ASP A 437 -0.78 -36.06 -9.17
N GLN A 438 -1.38 -35.38 -10.15
CA GLN A 438 -2.82 -35.42 -10.37
C GLN A 438 -3.33 -36.83 -10.71
N VAL A 439 -2.55 -37.62 -11.47
CA VAL A 439 -2.91 -39.00 -11.84
C VAL A 439 -2.84 -39.89 -10.60
N LYS A 440 -1.81 -39.71 -9.78
CA LYS A 440 -1.68 -40.43 -8.51
C LYS A 440 -2.83 -40.11 -7.55
N CYS A 441 -3.21 -38.84 -7.45
CA CYS A 441 -4.33 -38.45 -6.60
C CYS A 441 -5.66 -39.04 -7.09
N ARG A 442 -5.93 -38.95 -8.39
CA ARG A 442 -7.14 -39.55 -8.98
C ARG A 442 -7.21 -41.06 -8.73
N SER A 443 -6.08 -41.76 -8.86
CA SER A 443 -5.99 -43.20 -8.59
C SER A 443 -6.31 -43.54 -7.13
N SER A 444 -5.85 -42.72 -6.17
CA SER A 444 -6.18 -42.89 -4.75
C SER A 444 -7.68 -42.75 -4.49
N ILE A 445 -8.31 -41.75 -5.08
CA ILE A 445 -9.75 -41.50 -4.94
C ILE A 445 -10.56 -42.66 -5.55
N ASP A 446 -10.17 -43.15 -6.72
CA ASP A 446 -10.81 -44.30 -7.37
C ASP A 446 -10.69 -45.58 -6.53
N GLU A 447 -9.56 -45.77 -5.83
CA GLU A 447 -9.41 -46.86 -4.87
C GLU A 447 -10.31 -46.72 -3.64
N ALA A 448 -10.46 -45.51 -3.11
CA ALA A 448 -11.39 -45.24 -2.01
C ALA A 448 -12.84 -45.51 -2.41
N ARG A 449 -13.25 -45.11 -3.63
CA ARG A 449 -14.58 -45.41 -4.21
C ARG A 449 -14.85 -46.91 -4.31
N LYS A 450 -13.86 -47.69 -4.77
CA LYS A 450 -13.97 -49.17 -4.83
C LYS A 450 -14.20 -49.79 -3.45
N LYS A 451 -13.68 -49.17 -2.38
CA LYS A 451 -13.89 -49.58 -0.99
C LYS A 451 -15.24 -49.11 -0.40
N LYS A 452 -16.17 -48.62 -1.24
CA LYS A 452 -17.48 -48.08 -0.86
C LYS A 452 -17.39 -46.87 0.09
N ARG A 453 -16.30 -46.10 0.02
CA ARG A 453 -16.25 -44.78 0.66
C ARG A 453 -16.89 -43.76 -0.29
N GLU A 454 -17.74 -42.89 0.26
CA GLU A 454 -18.24 -41.73 -0.49
C GLU A 454 -17.05 -40.79 -0.77
N ALA A 455 -16.80 -40.51 -2.05
CA ALA A 455 -15.63 -39.74 -2.46
C ALA A 455 -16.00 -38.78 -3.61
N PRO A 456 -15.84 -37.46 -3.42
CA PRO A 456 -16.13 -36.44 -4.43
C PRO A 456 -15.32 -36.57 -5.72
N ASP A 457 -15.79 -35.92 -6.79
CA ASP A 457 -15.06 -35.84 -8.06
C ASP A 457 -13.87 -34.88 -8.01
N LEU A 458 -12.72 -35.32 -8.54
CA LEU A 458 -11.51 -34.51 -8.67
C LEU A 458 -11.45 -33.80 -10.03
N THR A 459 -11.68 -32.48 -10.04
CA THR A 459 -11.62 -31.63 -11.24
C THR A 459 -10.24 -31.01 -11.45
N ASP A 460 -10.01 -30.43 -12.64
CA ASP A 460 -8.78 -29.69 -12.95
C ASP A 460 -8.69 -28.35 -12.19
N GLY A 461 -9.81 -27.92 -11.59
CA GLY A 461 -9.88 -26.81 -10.64
C GLY A 461 -9.27 -27.11 -9.28
N MET A 462 -8.79 -28.34 -9.06
CA MET A 462 -8.27 -28.83 -7.79
C MET A 462 -6.85 -29.39 -7.93
N PHE A 463 -6.18 -29.56 -6.80
CA PHE A 463 -4.96 -30.36 -6.69
C PHE A 463 -4.90 -31.05 -5.33
N CYS A 464 -4.05 -32.05 -5.22
CA CYS A 464 -3.89 -32.80 -3.97
C CYS A 464 -2.53 -32.52 -3.34
N ALA A 465 -2.48 -32.59 -2.02
CA ALA A 465 -1.25 -32.53 -1.27
C ALA A 465 -1.29 -33.49 -0.09
N GLY A 466 -0.15 -34.10 0.21
CA GLY A 466 -0.07 -35.10 1.28
C GLY A 466 1.12 -36.04 1.11
N LEU A 467 1.31 -36.91 2.10
CA LEU A 467 2.36 -37.92 2.09
C LEU A 467 1.74 -39.29 1.79
N PRO A 468 2.35 -40.13 0.93
CA PRO A 468 1.83 -41.47 0.63
C PRO A 468 1.69 -42.36 1.87
N GLU A 469 2.58 -42.20 2.83
CA GLU A 469 2.57 -42.90 4.12
C GLU A 469 1.47 -42.41 5.08
N GLY A 470 0.78 -41.31 4.78
CA GLY A 470 -0.19 -40.69 5.68
C GLY A 470 0.45 -39.92 6.84
N GLY A 471 -0.27 -39.80 7.95
CA GLY A 471 0.16 -39.17 9.21
C GLY A 471 0.27 -37.64 9.19
N LYS A 472 0.05 -36.99 8.04
CA LYS A 472 -0.04 -35.53 7.93
C LYS A 472 -1.08 -35.14 6.90
N ASP A 473 -2.14 -34.49 7.37
CA ASP A 473 -3.20 -34.00 6.51
C ASP A 473 -3.90 -32.79 7.14
N THR A 474 -4.76 -32.14 6.37
CA THR A 474 -5.82 -31.27 6.88
C THR A 474 -7.00 -32.10 7.34
N CYS A 475 -7.70 -31.66 8.39
CA CYS A 475 -8.89 -32.35 8.86
C CYS A 475 -10.10 -31.41 9.05
N ALA A 476 -11.16 -31.95 9.65
CA ALA A 476 -12.39 -31.20 9.89
C ALA A 476 -12.09 -29.92 10.67
N GLY A 477 -12.59 -28.79 10.18
CA GLY A 477 -12.32 -27.46 10.72
C GLY A 477 -11.14 -26.71 10.07
N ASP A 478 -10.36 -27.37 9.22
CA ASP A 478 -9.35 -26.70 8.37
C ASP A 478 -9.93 -26.21 7.03
N GLY A 479 -11.18 -26.59 6.68
CA GLY A 479 -11.86 -26.18 5.47
C GLY A 479 -11.83 -24.65 5.29
N GLY A 480 -11.41 -24.17 4.12
CA GLY A 480 -11.17 -22.76 3.86
C GLY A 480 -9.78 -22.25 4.25
N GLY A 481 -8.99 -23.05 4.97
CA GLY A 481 -7.63 -22.75 5.38
C GLY A 481 -6.62 -22.70 4.21
N PRO A 482 -5.48 -22.02 4.39
CA PRO A 482 -4.51 -21.79 3.34
C PRO A 482 -3.56 -22.96 3.08
N TYR A 483 -3.36 -23.29 1.80
CA TYR A 483 -2.17 -23.99 1.31
C TYR A 483 -1.26 -22.97 0.61
N VAL A 484 -0.10 -22.67 1.19
CA VAL A 484 0.82 -21.65 0.66
C VAL A 484 2.12 -22.24 0.13
N LEU A 485 2.57 -21.67 -1.00
CA LEU A 485 3.88 -21.98 -1.60
C LEU A 485 4.82 -20.79 -1.44
N LYS A 486 6.08 -21.07 -1.09
CA LYS A 486 7.13 -20.06 -0.98
C LYS A 486 7.96 -19.98 -2.28
N TYR A 487 8.07 -18.78 -2.87
CA TYR A 487 8.90 -18.46 -4.02
C TYR A 487 9.65 -17.15 -3.78
N GLY A 488 10.99 -17.15 -3.91
CA GLY A 488 11.80 -15.93 -3.76
C GLY A 488 11.61 -15.22 -2.42
N GLY A 489 11.39 -15.97 -1.33
CA GLY A 489 11.11 -15.40 0.00
C GLY A 489 9.66 -14.96 0.23
N VAL A 490 8.77 -15.12 -0.75
CA VAL A 490 7.36 -14.69 -0.72
C VAL A 490 6.42 -15.89 -0.69
N PHE A 491 5.40 -15.84 0.16
CA PHE A 491 4.34 -16.84 0.27
C PHE A 491 3.14 -16.47 -0.61
N TRP A 492 2.67 -17.44 -1.37
CA TRP A 492 1.58 -17.33 -2.33
C TRP A 492 0.47 -18.32 -1.96
N ALA A 493 -0.79 -17.85 -1.96
CA ALA A 493 -1.99 -18.66 -1.73
C ALA A 493 -2.19 -19.61 -2.90
N ALA A 494 -1.58 -20.79 -2.83
CA ALA A 494 -1.64 -21.75 -3.92
C ALA A 494 -2.95 -22.53 -3.93
N GLY A 495 -3.48 -22.84 -2.75
CA GLY A 495 -4.74 -23.56 -2.59
C GLY A 495 -5.54 -23.19 -1.34
N ILE A 496 -6.79 -23.64 -1.34
CA ILE A 496 -7.74 -23.54 -0.22
C ILE A 496 -8.11 -24.97 0.15
N ALA A 497 -7.99 -25.34 1.43
CA ALA A 497 -8.39 -26.66 1.90
C ALA A 497 -9.89 -26.86 1.63
N SER A 498 -10.24 -27.90 0.87
CA SER A 498 -11.61 -28.11 0.36
C SER A 498 -12.24 -29.37 0.95
N TRP A 499 -11.66 -30.55 0.68
CA TRP A 499 -12.16 -31.82 1.19
C TRP A 499 -11.03 -32.87 1.29
N GLY A 500 -11.30 -33.98 1.97
CA GLY A 500 -10.38 -35.11 2.13
C GLY A 500 -11.12 -36.38 2.50
N ILE A 501 -10.44 -37.54 2.44
CA ILE A 501 -11.00 -38.85 2.80
C ILE A 501 -10.18 -39.38 3.96
N ASP A 502 -10.79 -39.53 5.13
CA ASP A 502 -10.18 -40.10 6.35
C ASP A 502 -8.81 -39.49 6.66
N CYS A 503 -8.81 -38.32 7.32
CA CYS A 503 -7.65 -37.47 7.56
C CYS A 503 -6.38 -38.26 7.95
N GLY A 504 -5.31 -38.09 7.18
CA GLY A 504 -4.01 -38.67 7.53
C GLY A 504 -3.90 -40.19 7.31
N GLU A 505 -4.90 -40.85 6.71
CA GLU A 505 -4.81 -42.26 6.39
C GLU A 505 -3.74 -42.55 5.30
N PRO A 506 -2.99 -43.66 5.43
CA PRO A 506 -2.04 -44.07 4.40
C PRO A 506 -2.70 -44.20 3.02
N GLY A 507 -2.05 -43.57 2.04
CA GLY A 507 -2.50 -43.54 0.66
C GLY A 507 -3.56 -42.50 0.33
N GLN A 508 -4.14 -41.79 1.31
CA GLN A 508 -5.08 -40.68 1.08
C GLN A 508 -4.37 -39.33 1.05
N TYR A 509 -5.01 -38.34 0.40
CA TYR A 509 -4.47 -36.99 0.25
C TYR A 509 -5.56 -35.96 0.46
N GLY A 510 -5.23 -34.84 1.10
CA GLY A 510 -6.08 -33.66 1.15
C GLY A 510 -6.21 -33.01 -0.23
N VAL A 511 -7.41 -32.53 -0.54
CA VAL A 511 -7.76 -31.88 -1.81
C VAL A 511 -8.00 -30.40 -1.60
N TYR A 512 -7.40 -29.60 -2.47
CA TYR A 512 -7.36 -28.15 -2.38
C TYR A 512 -7.89 -27.52 -3.66
N THR A 513 -8.68 -26.46 -3.53
CA THR A 513 -9.09 -25.62 -4.66
C THR A 513 -7.88 -24.85 -5.19
N ARG A 514 -7.60 -24.93 -6.49
CA ARG A 514 -6.45 -24.26 -7.14
C ARG A 514 -6.72 -22.77 -7.34
N VAL A 515 -6.21 -21.93 -6.44
CA VAL A 515 -6.46 -20.47 -6.44
C VAL A 515 -6.06 -19.80 -7.77
N ALA A 516 -5.00 -20.27 -8.42
CA ALA A 516 -4.52 -19.74 -9.71
C ALA A 516 -5.59 -19.73 -10.82
N ASN A 517 -6.59 -20.62 -10.75
CA ASN A 517 -7.69 -20.68 -11.72
C ASN A 517 -8.77 -19.61 -11.47
N TYR A 518 -8.77 -18.99 -10.29
CA TYR A 518 -9.83 -18.07 -9.85
C TYR A 518 -9.34 -16.63 -9.68
N VAL A 519 -8.07 -16.33 -9.98
CA VAL A 519 -7.46 -14.99 -9.77
C VAL A 519 -8.27 -13.87 -10.44
N ASP A 520 -8.78 -14.10 -11.65
CA ASP A 520 -9.60 -13.11 -12.36
C ASP A 520 -10.94 -12.87 -11.66
N TRP A 521 -11.61 -13.93 -11.21
CA TRP A 521 -12.84 -13.82 -10.44
C TRP A 521 -12.60 -13.12 -9.09
N ILE A 522 -11.50 -13.44 -8.41
CA ILE A 522 -11.12 -12.80 -7.15
C ILE A 522 -10.96 -11.29 -7.35
N LYS A 523 -10.14 -10.88 -8.32
CA LYS A 523 -9.88 -9.46 -8.62
C LYS A 523 -11.17 -8.74 -9.00
N LYS A 524 -11.95 -9.30 -9.92
CA LYS A 524 -13.22 -8.73 -10.36
C LYS A 524 -14.18 -8.51 -9.18
N THR A 525 -14.35 -9.52 -8.34
CA THR A 525 -15.23 -9.43 -7.17
C THR A 525 -14.75 -8.39 -6.17
N MET A 526 -13.42 -8.30 -5.95
CA MET A 526 -12.81 -7.29 -5.08
C MET A 526 -12.92 -5.86 -5.61
N GLU A 527 -12.96 -5.68 -6.93
CA GLU A 527 -13.09 -4.37 -7.59
C GLU A 527 -14.54 -3.89 -7.66
N GLU A 528 -15.48 -4.80 -7.89
CA GLU A 528 -16.91 -4.49 -8.05
C GLU A 528 -17.65 -4.26 -6.73
N ASN A 529 -17.09 -4.72 -5.61
CA ASN A 529 -17.73 -4.66 -4.30
C ASN A 529 -16.95 -3.80 -3.33
#